data_AF-A0A932LLM5-F1
#
_entry.id   AF-A0A932LLM5-F1
#
_cell.length_a   1.000
_cell.length_b   1.000
_cell.length_c   1.000
_cell.angle_alpha   90.00
_cell.angle_beta   90.00
_cell.angle_gamma   90.00
#
_symmetry.space_group_name_H-M   'P 1'
#
loop_
_entity.id
_entity.type
_entity.pdbx_description
1 polymer ?
#
loop_
_entity_poly.entity_id
_entity_poly.type
_entity_poly.pdbx_seq_one_letter_code
_entity_poly.pdbx_strand_id
1 'polypeptide(L)'
;MKKKLVAILSAAALIGAISMPAAAQQPATPKLKRVQMKKEKEEHPAIAMAMTHLKEAKKSLENAAHDFGGHRVAALKHVNEALEECRLALEADKK
;
A
#
# COMPACT_ATOMS: atom_id res chain seq x y z
N MET A 1 40.66 -6.22 44.43
CA MET A 1 40.28 -4.89 44.96
C MET A 1 38.76 -4.73 44.79
N LYS A 2 38.04 -4.59 45.92
CA LYS A 2 36.73 -3.92 46.16
C LYS A 2 35.61 -4.12 45.10
N LYS A 3 34.88 -5.25 45.05
CA LYS A 3 33.64 -5.62 45.81
C LYS A 3 32.63 -4.49 46.08
N LYS A 4 31.44 -4.56 45.45
CA LYS A 4 30.15 -4.12 46.00
C LYS A 4 29.07 -5.11 45.52
N LEU A 5 28.78 -6.16 46.29
CA LEU A 5 27.79 -6.25 47.37
C LEU A 5 26.38 -6.55 46.85
N VAL A 6 26.16 -7.85 46.74
CA VAL A 6 24.88 -8.54 46.88
C VAL A 6 24.16 -8.05 48.13
N ALA A 7 22.87 -7.72 48.01
CA ALA A 7 21.96 -7.62 49.15
C ALA A 7 20.72 -8.44 48.82
N ILE A 8 20.82 -9.74 49.08
CA ILE A 8 19.68 -10.63 49.27
C ILE A 8 19.10 -10.30 50.64
N LEU A 9 17.88 -9.77 50.68
CA LEU A 9 17.07 -9.76 51.90
C LEU A 9 15.90 -10.71 51.66
N SER A 10 16.19 -11.99 51.90
CA SER A 10 15.19 -13.01 52.15
C SER A 10 14.58 -12.73 53.52
N ALA A 11 13.28 -12.47 53.57
CA ALA A 11 12.48 -12.71 54.76
C ALA A 11 11.31 -13.60 54.33
N ALA A 12 11.47 -14.89 54.62
CA ALA A 12 10.43 -15.88 54.49
C ALA A 12 9.56 -15.91 55.76
N ALA A 13 8.29 -16.26 55.54
CA ALA A 13 7.35 -16.89 56.48
C ALA A 13 6.52 -15.95 57.39
N LEU A 14 5.19 -15.86 57.12
CA LEU A 14 4.15 -16.63 57.83
C LEU A 14 2.72 -16.11 57.53
N ILE A 15 1.97 -16.93 56.78
CA ILE A 15 0.54 -17.29 56.88
C ILE A 15 -0.48 -16.24 57.38
N GLY A 16 -1.50 -15.98 56.55
CA GLY A 16 -2.80 -15.45 57.00
C GLY A 16 -3.79 -15.30 55.84
N ALA A 17 -4.77 -16.19 55.75
CA ALA A 17 -5.79 -16.24 54.71
C ALA A 17 -6.62 -14.96 54.61
N ILE A 18 -6.69 -14.37 53.42
CA ILE A 18 -7.78 -13.46 53.04
C ILE A 18 -8.40 -14.00 51.75
N SER A 19 -9.50 -14.72 51.95
CA SER A 19 -10.44 -15.10 50.90
C SER A 19 -11.15 -13.83 50.40
N MET A 20 -10.90 -13.40 49.16
CA MET A 20 -11.76 -12.45 48.45
C MET A 20 -12.02 -12.95 47.03
N PRO A 21 -13.28 -13.26 46.68
CA PRO A 21 -13.69 -13.53 45.31
C PRO A 21 -14.14 -12.21 44.67
N ALA A 22 -13.42 -11.74 43.65
CA ALA A 22 -13.87 -10.59 42.87
C ALA A 22 -13.50 -10.79 41.41
N ALA A 23 -14.51 -11.30 40.69
CA ALA A 23 -14.86 -10.92 39.32
C ALA A 23 -13.72 -10.61 38.34
N ALA A 24 -13.57 -11.53 37.38
CA ALA A 24 -13.57 -11.21 35.96
C ALA A 24 -12.67 -10.04 35.52
N GLN A 25 -11.41 -10.35 35.25
CA GLN A 25 -10.62 -9.56 34.32
C GLN A 25 -10.13 -10.49 33.21
N GLN A 26 -11.07 -10.90 32.35
CA GLN A 26 -10.69 -11.25 30.98
C GLN A 26 -10.20 -9.96 30.32
N PRO A 27 -8.94 -9.88 29.85
CA PRO A 27 -8.53 -8.77 29.02
C PRO A 27 -9.35 -8.86 27.73
N ALA A 28 -10.30 -7.94 27.58
CA ALA A 28 -11.07 -7.80 26.36
C ALA A 28 -10.10 -7.46 25.22
N THR A 29 -9.75 -8.45 24.41
CA THR A 29 -9.08 -8.24 23.14
C THR A 29 -9.94 -7.27 22.34
N PRO A 30 -9.42 -6.10 21.91
CA PRO A 30 -10.19 -5.21 21.06
C PRO A 30 -10.47 -5.95 19.77
N LYS A 31 -11.73 -6.36 19.56
CA LYS A 31 -12.20 -6.84 18.27
C LYS A 31 -12.12 -5.63 17.33
N LEU A 32 -11.01 -5.52 16.61
CA LEU A 32 -10.84 -4.54 15.56
C LEU A 32 -12.01 -4.70 14.60
N LYS A 33 -12.93 -3.73 14.61
CA LYS A 33 -13.98 -3.63 13.59
C LYS A 33 -13.23 -3.53 12.27
N ARG A 34 -13.27 -4.61 11.49
CA ARG A 34 -12.84 -4.61 10.10
C ARG A 34 -13.71 -3.56 9.42
N VAL A 35 -13.15 -2.38 9.19
CA VAL A 35 -13.78 -1.36 8.37
C VAL A 35 -13.95 -2.04 7.02
N GLN A 36 -15.20 -2.40 6.70
CA GLN A 36 -15.54 -2.85 5.37
C GLN A 36 -15.36 -1.62 4.49
N MET A 37 -14.15 -1.47 3.95
CA MET A 37 -13.89 -0.58 2.84
C MET A 37 -14.80 -1.07 1.74
N LYS A 38 -15.94 -0.39 1.63
CA LYS A 38 -16.79 -0.44 0.45
C LYS A 38 -15.83 -0.28 -0.72
N LYS A 39 -15.81 -1.26 -1.62
CA LYS A 39 -14.98 -1.26 -2.82
C LYS A 39 -15.50 -0.10 -3.69
N GLU A 40 -15.15 1.12 -3.31
CA GLU A 40 -15.29 2.30 -4.14
C GLU A 40 -14.52 1.94 -5.39
N LYS A 41 -15.24 2.01 -6.52
CA LYS A 41 -14.72 1.76 -7.85
C LYS A 41 -13.31 2.34 -7.91
N GLU A 42 -12.29 1.47 -7.97
CA GLU A 42 -10.90 1.91 -7.96
C GLU A 42 -10.73 2.77 -9.22
N GLU A 43 -10.78 4.08 -9.04
CA GLU A 43 -10.41 4.98 -10.11
C GLU A 43 -8.92 4.74 -10.33
N HIS A 44 -8.51 4.51 -11.59
CA HIS A 44 -7.12 4.28 -11.97
C HIS A 44 -6.50 5.60 -12.48
N PRO A 45 -6.23 6.61 -11.63
CA PRO A 45 -5.77 7.93 -12.07
C PRO A 45 -4.41 7.84 -12.77
N ALA A 46 -3.56 6.89 -12.38
CA ALA A 46 -2.26 6.69 -13.00
C ALA A 46 -2.37 6.28 -14.48
N ILE A 47 -3.31 5.39 -14.83
CA ILE A 47 -3.54 4.97 -16.22
C ILE A 47 -4.09 6.14 -17.05
N ALA A 48 -5.03 6.91 -16.48
CA ALA A 48 -5.57 8.10 -17.14
C ALA A 48 -4.49 9.17 -17.41
N MET A 49 -3.57 9.38 -16.46
CA MET A 49 -2.42 10.26 -16.63
C MET A 49 -1.47 9.73 -17.71
N ALA A 50 -1.15 8.43 -17.68
CA ALA A 50 -0.29 7.81 -18.69
C ALA A 50 -0.86 7.99 -20.11
N MET A 51 -2.16 7.75 -20.30
CA MET A 51 -2.84 8.00 -21.58
C MET A 51 -2.75 9.46 -22.02
N THR A 52 -2.79 10.42 -21.09
CA THR A 52 -2.66 11.85 -21.40
C THR A 52 -1.26 12.16 -21.93
N HIS A 53 -0.21 11.71 -21.24
CA HIS A 53 1.17 11.89 -21.69
C HIS A 53 1.45 11.20 -23.03
N LEU A 54 0.90 10.01 -23.25
CA LEU A 54 1.03 9.30 -24.53
C LEU A 54 0.37 10.09 -25.68
N LYS A 55 -0.78 10.72 -25.45
CA LYS A 55 -1.43 11.59 -26.46
C LYS A 55 -0.60 12.83 -26.76
N GLU A 56 0.01 13.44 -25.76
CA GLU A 56 0.92 14.58 -25.93
C GLU A 56 2.18 14.19 -26.72
N ALA A 57 2.77 13.05 -26.39
CA ALA A 57 3.91 12.48 -27.11
C ALA A 57 3.56 12.19 -28.57
N LYS A 58 2.41 11.55 -28.82
CA LYS A 58 1.88 11.31 -30.17
C LYS A 58 1.77 12.62 -30.97
N LYS A 59 1.11 13.63 -30.40
CA LYS A 59 0.97 14.94 -31.05
C LYS A 59 2.33 15.57 -31.35
N SER A 60 3.29 15.44 -30.45
CA SER A 60 4.64 15.99 -30.64
C SER A 60 5.39 15.28 -31.78
N LEU A 61 5.26 13.95 -31.87
CA LEU A 61 5.82 13.14 -32.94
C LEU A 61 5.14 13.40 -34.29
N GLU A 62 3.82 13.55 -34.33
CA GLU A 62 3.08 13.88 -35.56
C GLU A 62 3.49 15.25 -36.15
N ASN A 63 3.78 16.22 -35.28
CA ASN A 63 4.21 17.56 -35.67
C ASN A 63 5.73 17.67 -35.89
N ALA A 64 6.50 16.61 -35.70
CA ALA A 64 7.94 16.66 -35.86
C ALA A 64 8.34 16.84 -37.34
N ALA A 65 9.19 17.84 -37.62
CA ALA A 65 9.61 18.22 -38.97
C ALA A 65 10.39 17.13 -39.72
N HIS A 66 11.04 16.22 -38.99
CA HIS A 66 11.90 15.19 -39.56
C HIS A 66 11.51 13.80 -39.06
N ASP A 67 11.79 12.80 -39.88
CA ASP A 67 11.47 11.40 -39.57
C ASP A 67 12.55 10.72 -38.70
N PHE A 68 13.66 11.42 -38.45
CA PHE A 68 14.81 10.93 -37.68
C PHE A 68 15.27 9.53 -38.13
N GLY A 69 15.37 9.30 -39.45
CA GLY A 69 15.78 8.01 -39.99
C GLY A 69 14.75 6.87 -39.84
N GLY A 70 13.45 7.19 -39.78
CA GLY A 70 12.36 6.22 -39.59
C GLY A 70 11.93 6.06 -38.13
N HIS A 71 12.69 6.61 -37.18
CA HIS A 71 12.39 6.49 -35.75
C HIS A 71 11.10 7.20 -35.34
N ARG A 72 10.70 8.29 -36.02
CA ARG A 72 9.42 8.95 -35.74
C ARG A 72 8.23 8.03 -36.03
N VAL A 73 8.23 7.34 -37.19
CA VAL A 73 7.17 6.38 -37.53
C VAL A 73 7.15 5.21 -36.53
N ALA A 74 8.32 4.67 -36.18
CA ALA A 74 8.42 3.59 -35.19
C ALA A 74 7.90 4.05 -33.81
N ALA A 75 8.26 5.26 -33.36
CA ALA A 75 7.77 5.82 -32.11
C ALA A 75 6.25 6.02 -32.13
N LEU A 76 5.68 6.53 -33.23
CA LEU A 76 4.23 6.67 -33.37
C LEU A 76 3.51 5.33 -33.27
N LYS A 77 4.06 4.29 -33.90
CA LYS A 77 3.52 2.92 -33.77
C LYS A 77 3.47 2.49 -32.30
N HIS A 78 4.58 2.58 -31.58
CA HIS A 78 4.65 2.18 -30.17
C HIS A 78 3.76 3.00 -29.25
N VAL A 79 3.62 4.30 -29.49
CA VAL A 79 2.71 5.16 -28.72
C VAL A 79 1.25 4.76 -28.95
N ASN A 80 0.86 4.42 -30.18
CA ASN A 80 -0.48 3.93 -30.47
C ASN A 80 -0.76 2.57 -29.81
N GLU A 81 0.21 1.65 -29.84
CA GLU A 81 0.11 0.36 -29.15
C GLU A 81 -0.08 0.56 -27.64
N ALA A 82 0.74 1.41 -27.02
CA ALA A 82 0.63 1.71 -25.58
C ALA A 82 -0.71 2.34 -25.20
N LEU A 83 -1.26 3.21 -26.05
CA LEU A 83 -2.59 3.80 -25.84
C LEU A 83 -3.70 2.75 -25.85
N GLU A 84 -3.62 1.78 -26.75
CA GLU A 84 -4.61 0.70 -26.83
C GLU A 84 -4.51 -0.23 -25.61
N GLU A 85 -3.32 -0.62 -25.19
CA GLU A 85 -3.14 -1.44 -23.99
C GLU A 85 -3.67 -0.75 -22.73
N CYS A 86 -3.43 0.56 -22.60
CA CYS A 86 -4.00 1.34 -21.49
C CYS A 86 -5.54 1.36 -21.55
N ARG A 87 -6.13 1.44 -22.75
CA ARG A 87 -7.59 1.39 -22.94
C ARG A 87 -8.13 0.01 -22.54
N LEU A 88 -7.49 -1.06 -22.98
CA LEU A 88 -7.87 -2.44 -22.67
C LEU A 88 -7.75 -2.73 -21.17
N ALA A 89 -6.72 -2.23 -20.50
CA ALA A 89 -6.56 -2.37 -19.05
C ALA A 89 -7.75 -1.76 -18.29
N LEU A 90 -8.18 -0.55 -18.68
CA LEU A 90 -9.36 0.10 -18.08
C LEU A 90 -10.67 -0.61 -18.41
N GLU A 91 -10.76 -1.31 -19.54
CA GLU A 91 -11.94 -2.12 -19.88
C GLU A 91 -11.97 -3.45 -19.13
N ALA A 92 -10.82 -4.07 -18.92
CA ALA A 92 -10.68 -5.30 -18.15
C ALA A 92 -11.03 -5.09 -16.68
N ASP A 93 -10.63 -3.96 -16.09
CA ASP A 93 -10.95 -3.62 -14.70
C ASP A 93 -12.45 -3.31 -14.48
N LYS A 94 -13.15 -2.80 -15.50
CA LYS A 94 -14.59 -2.50 -15.41
C LYS A 94 -15.47 -3.76 -15.42
N LYS A 95 -14.95 -4.93 -15.79
CA LYS A 95 -15.67 -6.21 -15.86
C LYS A 95 -15.62 -6.94 -14.53
#